data_AF-R7I0W1-F1
#
_entry.id   AF-R7I0W1-F1
#
_cell.length_a   1.000
_cell.length_b   1.000
_cell.length_c   1.000
_cell.angle_alpha   90.00
_cell.angle_beta   90.00
_cell.angle_gamma   90.00
#
_symmetry.space_group_name_H-M   'P 1'
#
loop_
_entity.id
_entity.type
_entity.pdbx_description
1 polymer ?
#
loop_
_entity_poly.entity_id
_entity_poly.type
_entity_poly.pdbx_seq_one_letter_code
_entity_poly.pdbx_strand_id
1 'polypeptide(L)'
;MTEKCTKYEALFTFGNEETLKSHIESCEDCRHEQEIMDKVSDLLKEVKPYYKTKCQNVLKLKMACAVFGILLSGTALGIVNFNTDVQDIIKYGTTLSAEDYGFPVDSYGFLVVE
;
A
#
# COMPACT_ATOMS: atom_id res chain seq x y z
N MET A 1 15.80 -3.08 -54.27
CA MET A 1 15.27 -3.09 -52.89
C MET A 1 16.23 -3.94 -52.08
N THR A 2 17.09 -3.31 -51.27
CA THR A 2 17.98 -4.02 -50.34
C THR A 2 17.13 -4.43 -49.13
N GLU A 3 16.86 -5.73 -48.98
CA GLU A 3 16.01 -6.22 -47.90
C GLU A 3 16.69 -5.98 -46.54
N LYS A 4 16.05 -5.18 -45.70
CA LYS A 4 16.49 -4.95 -44.31
C LYS A 4 16.28 -6.21 -43.51
N CYS A 5 17.26 -6.59 -42.68
CA CYS A 5 17.10 -7.74 -41.80
C CYS A 5 16.06 -7.47 -40.71
N THR A 6 14.99 -8.25 -40.64
CA THR A 6 13.95 -8.17 -39.59
C THR A 6 14.11 -9.20 -38.48
N LYS A 7 15.22 -9.95 -38.49
CA LYS A 7 15.44 -11.11 -37.61
C LYS A 7 15.83 -10.72 -36.18
N TYR A 8 16.23 -9.47 -35.95
CA TYR A 8 16.71 -8.98 -34.65
C TYR A 8 15.66 -9.12 -33.55
N GLU A 9 14.43 -8.65 -33.77
CA GLU A 9 13.34 -8.70 -32.78
C GLU A 9 13.03 -10.13 -32.33
N ALA A 10 13.00 -11.07 -33.28
CA ALA A 10 12.76 -12.48 -33.01
C ALA A 10 13.90 -13.11 -32.19
N LEU A 11 15.15 -12.80 -32.53
CA LEU A 11 16.33 -13.28 -31.79
C LEU A 11 16.45 -12.64 -30.41
N PHE A 12 16.08 -11.37 -30.26
CA PHE A 12 16.10 -10.66 -28.99
C PHE A 12 15.03 -11.17 -28.02
N THR A 13 13.84 -11.50 -28.53
CA THR A 13 12.70 -11.92 -27.69
C THR A 13 12.71 -13.42 -27.38
N PHE A 14 13.07 -14.25 -28.36
CA PHE A 14 12.93 -15.71 -28.28
C PHE A 14 14.26 -16.47 -28.46
N GLY A 15 15.32 -15.79 -28.89
CA GLY A 15 16.61 -16.40 -29.15
C GLY A 15 17.52 -16.47 -27.92
N ASN A 16 18.67 -17.12 -28.10
CA ASN A 16 19.73 -17.16 -27.10
C ASN A 16 20.72 -16.01 -27.31
N GLU A 17 21.33 -15.53 -26.22
CA GLU A 17 22.27 -14.41 -26.25
C GLU A 17 23.46 -14.63 -27.20
N GLU A 18 23.98 -15.87 -27.27
CA GLU A 18 25.07 -16.25 -28.17
C GLU A 18 24.66 -16.17 -29.67
N THR A 19 23.43 -16.60 -29.98
CA THR A 19 22.90 -16.56 -31.35
C THR A 19 22.59 -15.13 -31.81
N LEU A 20 22.22 -14.25 -30.88
CA LEU A 20 22.01 -12.84 -31.15
C LEU A 20 23.35 -12.13 -31.40
N LYS A 21 24.36 -12.36 -30.53
CA LYS A 21 25.70 -11.76 -30.67
C LYS A 21 26.37 -12.13 -31.99
N SER A 22 26.36 -13.42 -32.32
CA SER A 22 26.91 -13.89 -33.61
C SER A 22 26.18 -13.28 -34.82
N HIS A 23 24.86 -13.07 -34.73
CA HIS A 23 24.11 -12.43 -35.80
C HIS A 23 24.44 -10.93 -35.95
N ILE A 24 24.59 -10.21 -34.84
CA ILE A 24 24.98 -8.79 -34.80
C ILE A 24 26.36 -8.56 -35.44
N GLU A 25 27.31 -9.46 -35.20
CA GLU A 25 28.64 -9.39 -35.83
C GLU A 25 28.57 -9.56 -37.36
N SER A 26 27.62 -10.34 -37.84
CA SER A 26 27.46 -10.64 -39.27
C SER A 26 26.59 -9.64 -40.05
N CYS A 27 25.70 -8.90 -39.37
CA CYS A 27 24.67 -8.09 -40.00
C CYS A 27 24.71 -6.63 -39.51
N GLU A 28 24.95 -5.69 -40.43
CA GLU A 28 25.05 -4.26 -40.10
C GLU A 28 23.72 -3.64 -39.64
N ASP A 29 22.60 -4.08 -40.22
CA ASP A 29 21.25 -3.60 -39.82
C ASP A 29 20.97 -3.94 -38.35
N CYS A 30 21.19 -5.20 -37.96
CA CYS A 30 21.01 -5.67 -36.59
C CYS A 30 22.00 -5.04 -35.61
N ARG A 31 23.21 -4.67 -36.06
CA ARG A 31 24.17 -3.93 -35.24
C ARG A 31 23.65 -2.53 -34.92
N HIS A 32 23.08 -1.84 -35.89
CA HIS A 32 22.50 -0.52 -35.66
C HIS A 32 21.29 -0.58 -34.72
N GLU A 33 20.44 -1.59 -34.86
CA GLU A 33 19.31 -1.81 -33.94
C GLU A 33 19.78 -2.11 -32.51
N GLN A 34 20.83 -2.92 -32.34
CA GLN A 34 21.45 -3.16 -31.04
C GLN A 34 21.95 -1.86 -30.38
N GLU A 35 22.63 -1.00 -31.14
CA GLU A 35 23.11 0.30 -30.63
C GLU A 35 21.97 1.21 -30.17
N ILE A 36 20.83 1.18 -30.87
CA ILE A 36 19.62 1.91 -30.47
C ILE A 36 19.07 1.33 -29.16
N MET A 37 18.99 0.01 -29.05
CA MET A 37 18.51 -0.66 -27.84
C MET A 37 19.41 -0.41 -26.64
N ASP A 38 20.73 -0.37 -26.82
CA ASP A 38 21.68 -0.07 -25.75
C ASP A 38 21.49 1.38 -25.24
N LYS A 39 21.30 2.35 -26.15
CA LYS A 39 20.98 3.75 -25.77
C LYS A 39 19.65 3.85 -25.00
N VAL A 40 18.63 3.11 -25.43
CA VAL A 40 17.34 3.07 -24.73
C VAL A 40 17.48 2.42 -23.35
N SER A 41 18.27 1.35 -23.25
CA SER A 41 18.56 0.68 -21.98
C SER A 41 19.22 1.63 -20.98
N ASP A 42 20.16 2.45 -21.43
CA ASP A 42 20.83 3.44 -20.57
C ASP A 42 19.87 4.54 -20.11
N LEU A 43 19.02 5.06 -21.00
CA LEU A 43 17.95 6.00 -20.62
C LEU A 43 17.01 5.40 -19.57
N LEU A 44 16.63 4.12 -19.72
CA LEU A 44 15.79 3.44 -18.73
C LEU A 44 16.50 3.28 -17.39
N LYS A 45 17.81 3.02 -17.37
CA LYS A 45 18.60 2.94 -16.12
C LYS A 45 18.62 4.28 -15.39
N GLU A 46 18.71 5.40 -16.09
CA GLU A 46 18.67 6.75 -15.50
C GLU A 46 17.31 7.08 -14.88
N VAL A 47 16.22 6.65 -15.52
CA VAL A 47 14.85 6.96 -15.09
C VAL A 47 14.33 5.99 -14.02
N LYS A 48 14.82 4.75 -13.98
CA LYS A 48 14.50 3.71 -12.98
C LYS A 48 14.60 4.18 -11.51
N PRO A 49 15.67 4.85 -11.05
CA PRO A 49 15.77 5.29 -9.66
C PRO A 49 14.67 6.27 -9.26
N TYR A 50 14.23 7.14 -10.17
CA TYR A 50 13.14 8.08 -9.91
C TYR A 50 11.83 7.36 -9.59
N TYR A 51 11.43 6.39 -10.43
CA TYR A 51 10.21 5.62 -10.20
C TYR A 51 10.30 4.72 -8.97
N LYS A 52 11.48 4.10 -8.73
CA LYS A 52 11.70 3.29 -7.52
C LYS A 52 11.50 4.11 -6.26
N THR A 53 12.05 5.33 -6.23
CA THR A 53 11.91 6.24 -5.09
C THR A 53 10.47 6.68 -4.89
N LYS A 54 9.77 7.02 -5.99
CA LYS A 54 8.34 7.39 -5.94
C LYS A 54 7.47 6.27 -5.36
N CYS A 55 7.64 5.03 -5.81
CA CYS A 55 6.91 3.88 -5.29
C CYS A 55 7.23 3.60 -3.81
N GLN A 56 8.49 3.73 -3.41
CA GLN A 56 8.89 3.55 -2.01
C GLN A 56 8.26 4.59 -1.07
N ASN A 57 8.14 5.85 -1.51
CA ASN A 57 7.52 6.90 -0.71
C ASN A 57 6.02 6.66 -0.51
N VAL A 58 5.31 6.18 -1.55
CA VAL A 58 3.89 5.78 -1.41
C VAL A 58 3.74 4.61 -0.44
N LEU A 59 4.65 3.63 -0.47
CA LEU A 59 4.63 2.51 0.48
C LEU A 59 4.85 3.00 1.92
N LYS A 60 5.85 3.87 2.14
CA LYS A 60 6.11 4.47 3.45
C LYS A 60 4.91 5.24 3.99
N LEU A 61 4.23 6.01 3.14
CA LEU A 61 3.02 6.75 3.52
C LEU A 61 1.89 5.81 3.95
N LYS A 62 1.65 4.73 3.20
CA LYS A 62 0.65 3.71 3.56
C LYS A 62 0.97 3.05 4.90
N MET A 63 2.24 2.70 5.13
CA MET A 63 2.68 2.11 6.39
C MET A 63 2.53 3.08 7.57
N ALA A 64 2.90 4.36 7.39
CA ALA A 64 2.71 5.38 8.40
C ALA A 64 1.23 5.56 8.76
N CYS A 65 0.34 5.58 7.77
CA CYS A 65 -1.10 5.69 7.98
C CYS A 65 -1.67 4.48 8.74
N ALA A 66 -1.24 3.26 8.39
CA ALA A 66 -1.66 2.05 9.09
C ALA A 66 -1.20 2.05 10.56
N VAL A 67 0.06 2.40 10.83
CA VAL A 67 0.59 2.50 12.19
C VAL A 67 -0.16 3.56 13.00
N PHE A 68 -0.43 4.72 12.41
CA PHE A 68 -1.20 5.78 13.07
C PHE A 68 -2.62 5.33 13.43
N GLY A 69 -3.31 4.62 12.53
CA GLY A 69 -4.64 4.07 12.82
C GLY A 69 -4.63 3.04 13.96
N ILE A 70 -3.61 2.19 14.03
CA ILE A 70 -3.46 1.20 15.11
C ILE A 70 -3.18 1.90 16.45
N LEU A 71 -2.27 2.88 16.46
CA LEU A 71 -1.96 3.63 17.68
C LEU A 71 -3.17 4.43 18.18
N LEU A 72 -3.87 5.13 17.30
CA LEU A 72 -5.08 5.87 17.67
C LEU A 72 -6.17 4.96 18.21
N SER A 73 -6.47 3.85 17.52
CA SER A 73 -7.50 2.91 17.99
C SER A 73 -7.11 2.25 19.32
N GLY A 74 -5.84 1.87 19.50
CA GLY A 74 -5.33 1.34 20.77
C GLY A 74 -5.45 2.33 21.92
N THR A 75 -5.03 3.59 21.71
CA THR A 75 -5.15 4.63 22.73
C THR A 75 -6.61 4.98 23.05
N ALA A 76 -7.49 5.05 22.04
CA ALA A 76 -8.91 5.32 22.25
C ALA A 76 -9.58 4.21 23.07
N LEU A 77 -9.34 2.94 22.74
CA LEU A 77 -9.83 1.81 23.52
C LEU A 77 -9.25 1.79 24.93
N GLY A 78 -7.98 2.15 25.10
CA GLY A 78 -7.35 2.32 26.41
C GLY A 78 -8.05 3.38 27.25
N ILE A 79 -8.31 4.57 26.69
CA ILE A 79 -9.00 5.64 27.42
C ILE A 79 -10.41 5.20 27.83
N VAL A 80 -11.17 4.57 26.92
CA VAL A 80 -12.53 4.10 27.21
C VAL A 80 -12.55 3.02 28.29
N ASN A 81 -11.57 2.11 28.33
CA ASN A 81 -11.57 0.99 29.27
C ASN A 81 -10.90 1.29 30.62
N PHE A 82 -9.94 2.23 30.68
CA PHE A 82 -9.24 2.60 31.93
C PHE A 82 -9.88 3.78 32.67
N ASN A 83 -10.80 4.54 32.04
CA ASN A 83 -11.53 5.61 32.71
C ASN A 83 -12.98 5.16 32.96
N THR A 84 -13.25 4.76 34.20
CA THR A 84 -14.59 4.34 34.65
C THR A 84 -15.65 5.42 34.39
N ASP A 85 -15.31 6.70 34.57
CA ASP A 85 -16.25 7.80 34.30
C ASP A 85 -16.67 7.87 32.82
N VAL A 86 -15.74 7.61 31.89
CA VAL A 86 -16.04 7.60 30.45
C VAL A 86 -16.85 6.35 30.09
N GLN A 87 -16.51 5.21 30.69
CA GLN A 87 -17.24 3.97 30.51
C GLN A 87 -18.68 4.08 31.04
N ASP A 88 -18.88 4.71 32.21
CA ASP A 88 -20.17 4.91 32.83
C ASP A 88 -21.02 5.90 32.04
N ILE A 89 -20.43 6.98 31.51
CA ILE A 89 -21.13 7.87 30.57
C ILE A 89 -21.55 7.14 29.29
N ILE A 90 -20.72 6.23 28.76
CA ILE A 90 -21.06 5.43 27.57
C ILE A 90 -22.16 4.42 27.87
N LYS A 91 -22.16 3.80 29.06
CA LYS A 91 -23.07 2.70 29.42
C LYS A 91 -24.40 3.18 29.97
N TYR A 92 -24.39 4.23 30.79
CA TYR A 92 -25.55 4.74 31.53
C TYR A 92 -25.99 6.15 31.08
N GLY A 93 -25.22 6.82 30.21
CA GLY A 93 -25.52 8.17 29.77
C GLY A 93 -25.20 9.24 30.81
N THR A 94 -25.56 10.50 30.54
CA THR A 94 -25.25 11.64 31.42
C THR A 94 -26.17 11.74 32.65
N THR A 95 -27.20 10.91 32.74
CA THR A 95 -28.19 10.89 33.83
C THR A 95 -28.48 9.45 34.23
N LEU A 96 -27.83 8.98 35.30
CA LEU A 96 -28.09 7.67 35.89
C LEU A 96 -29.54 7.61 36.40
N SER A 97 -30.29 6.58 35.99
CA SER A 97 -31.64 6.34 36.49
C SER A 97 -31.59 5.76 37.91
N ALA A 98 -32.69 5.84 38.67
CA ALA A 98 -32.75 5.25 40.01
C ALA A 98 -32.47 3.73 40.00
N GLU A 99 -32.82 3.04 38.91
CA GLU A 99 -32.54 1.62 38.69
C GLU A 99 -31.04 1.34 38.54
N ASP A 100 -30.29 2.23 37.85
CA ASP A 100 -28.84 2.09 37.66
C ASP A 100 -28.05 2.24 38.97
N TYR A 101 -28.61 2.95 39.95
CA TYR A 101 -28.08 3.04 41.31
C TYR A 101 -28.44 1.84 42.20
N GLY A 102 -29.19 0.87 41.68
CA GLY A 102 -29.63 -0.31 42.43
C GLY A 102 -30.78 -0.03 43.41
N PHE A 103 -31.51 1.08 43.24
CA PHE A 103 -32.71 1.32 44.03
C PHE A 103 -33.88 0.47 43.52
N PRO A 104 -34.74 -0.04 44.41
CA PRO A 104 -35.95 -0.74 43.99
C PRO A 104 -36.89 0.26 43.30
N VAL A 105 -37.16 0.01 42.02
CA VAL A 105 -38.10 0.82 41.21
C VAL A 105 -39.30 -0.03 40.77
N ASP A 106 -40.45 0.61 40.56
CA ASP A 106 -41.64 -0.03 40.03
C ASP A 106 -41.57 -0.19 38.50
N SER A 107 -42.58 -0.84 37.91
CA SER A 107 -42.67 -1.03 36.45
C SER A 107 -42.74 0.26 35.63
N TYR A 108 -42.92 1.42 36.27
CA TYR A 108 -42.95 2.74 35.66
C TYR A 108 -41.67 3.55 35.93
N GLY A 109 -40.69 2.99 36.66
CA GLY A 109 -39.40 3.62 36.96
C GLY A 109 -39.39 4.55 38.17
N PHE A 110 -40.43 4.52 39.01
CA PHE A 110 -40.47 5.30 40.26
C PHE A 110 -39.91 4.50 41.44
N LEU A 111 -39.26 5.19 42.39
CA LEU A 111 -38.74 4.57 43.61
C LEU A 111 -39.86 3.92 44.43
N VAL A 112 -39.71 2.63 44.72
CA VAL A 112 -40.59 1.90 45.63
C VAL A 112 -40.10 2.15 47.05
N VAL A 113 -40.94 2.79 47.86
CA VAL A 113 -40.72 2.94 49.29
C VAL A 113 -41.70 2.00 49.97
N GLU A 114 -41.18 0.97 50.66
CA GLU A 114 -41.97 0.18 51.61
C GLU A 114 -42.28 0.97 52.88
#